data_AF-A0AA96KJK8-F1
#
_entry.id   AF-A0AA96KJK8-F1
#
_cell.length_a   1.000
_cell.length_b   1.000
_cell.length_c   1.000
_cell.angle_alpha   90.00
_cell.angle_beta   90.00
_cell.angle_gamma   90.00
#
_symmetry.space_group_name_H-M   'P 1'
#
loop_
_entity.id
_entity.type
_entity.pdbx_description
1 polymer ?
#
loop_
_entity_poly.entity_id
_entity_poly.type
_entity_poly.pdbx_seq_one_letter_code
_entity_poly.pdbx_strand_id
1 'polypeptide(L)'
;MNGLGTLIKICLLICIPLAFTACGGDDNDDEVRSLESRVAELQMQLDQLAVEDTSLANNLAAINTRLEALENDATVASEIAEIQILLDDIAERIAALTAAAKNIYRITLTNLTENQPLAPAAVLLHGADYSAWNIGEAATDGLETLAESGDPTEVIAEASNAISAKSSEAVLAPGDSLVLNISGLWQEDLSLTLVSMLVNTNDAFAGANTLALSHLRVGEQFSYIAPIYDAGTERNTETAETIPGPAGGGEGLNRIRDDVANQVTMHPGVVSQDDGYAQSALDSSHRFDQGALKIDVARME
;
A
#
# COMPACT_ATOMS: atom_id res chain seq x y z
N MET A 1 -13.52 -43.72 -12.66
CA MET A 1 -12.94 -43.20 -13.91
C MET A 1 -12.83 -41.69 -13.74
N ASN A 2 -11.58 -41.21 -13.64
CA ASN A 2 -11.05 -39.86 -13.83
C ASN A 2 -11.60 -38.73 -12.91
N GLY A 3 -10.81 -37.97 -12.16
CA GLY A 3 -9.35 -37.85 -12.10
C GLY A 3 -8.91 -37.10 -10.85
N LEU A 4 -7.79 -37.58 -10.30
CA LEU A 4 -6.92 -36.98 -9.29
C LEU A 4 -6.38 -35.62 -9.74
N GLY A 5 -6.14 -34.70 -8.81
CA GLY A 5 -5.38 -33.49 -9.13
C GLY A 5 -5.23 -32.44 -8.02
N THR A 6 -5.29 -32.81 -6.74
CA THR A 6 -4.89 -31.89 -5.66
C THR A 6 -3.36 -31.95 -5.53
N LEU A 7 -2.66 -31.13 -6.32
CA LEU A 7 -1.24 -30.84 -6.10
C LEU A 7 -1.14 -29.82 -4.97
N ILE A 8 -1.06 -30.32 -3.74
CA ILE A 8 -0.39 -29.60 -2.66
C ILE A 8 1.08 -29.55 -3.08
N LYS A 9 1.52 -28.45 -3.69
CA LYS A 9 2.94 -28.12 -3.80
C LYS A 9 3.42 -27.89 -2.36
N ILE A 10 3.97 -28.93 -1.76
CA ILE A 10 4.83 -28.82 -0.59
C ILE A 10 5.97 -27.89 -1.03
N CYS A 11 5.95 -26.67 -0.51
CA CYS A 11 7.07 -25.76 -0.60
C CYS A 11 8.22 -26.45 0.12
N LEU A 12 9.11 -27.07 -0.66
CA LEU A 12 10.35 -27.62 -0.15
C LEU A 12 11.21 -26.40 0.18
N LEU A 13 11.10 -25.92 1.41
CA LEU A 13 12.09 -25.07 2.04
C LEU A 13 13.42 -25.84 1.95
N ILE A 14 14.19 -25.61 0.90
CA ILE A 14 15.60 -25.95 0.88
C ILE A 14 16.21 -24.92 1.83
N CYS A 15 16.29 -25.32 3.10
CA CYS A 15 17.13 -24.67 4.08
C CYS A 15 18.57 -24.86 3.59
N ILE A 16 19.09 -23.90 2.83
CA ILE A 16 20.50 -23.87 2.45
C ILE A 16 21.28 -23.66 3.74
N PRO A 17 22.15 -24.60 4.16
CA PRO A 17 23.00 -24.37 5.30
C PRO A 17 24.06 -23.34 4.88
N LEU A 18 23.94 -22.11 5.39
CA LEU A 18 25.03 -21.13 5.39
C LEU A 18 26.21 -21.74 6.16
N ALA A 19 27.14 -22.36 5.44
CA ALA A 19 28.37 -22.89 6.01
C ALA A 19 29.29 -21.71 6.35
N PHE A 20 29.14 -21.19 7.56
CA PHE A 20 30.03 -20.18 8.12
C PHE A 20 31.41 -20.81 8.39
N THR A 21 32.33 -20.68 7.44
CA THR A 21 33.76 -20.90 7.66
C THR A 21 34.49 -19.56 7.53
N ALA A 22 34.68 -18.88 8.66
CA ALA A 22 35.51 -17.70 8.74
C ALA A 22 36.99 -18.10 8.78
N CYS A 23 37.70 -18.01 7.65
CA CYS A 23 39.16 -17.97 7.63
C CYS A 23 39.67 -17.30 6.35
N GLY A 24 40.21 -16.07 6.49
CA GLY A 24 41.04 -15.36 5.48
C GLY A 24 40.55 -15.41 4.04
N GLY A 25 39.51 -14.63 3.70
CA GLY A 25 38.98 -14.58 2.34
C GLY A 25 39.95 -13.91 1.37
N ASP A 26 40.24 -14.59 0.26
CA ASP A 26 40.72 -13.93 -0.97
C ASP A 26 39.63 -12.97 -1.46
N ASP A 27 39.97 -11.89 -2.18
CA ASP A 27 38.98 -10.91 -2.69
C ASP A 27 37.87 -11.61 -3.52
N ASN A 28 38.22 -12.72 -4.16
CA ASN A 28 37.29 -13.58 -4.92
C ASN A 28 36.24 -14.29 -4.04
N ASP A 29 36.57 -14.66 -2.79
CA ASP A 29 35.64 -15.36 -1.88
C ASP A 29 34.51 -14.43 -1.41
N ASP A 30 34.80 -13.13 -1.28
CA ASP A 30 33.80 -12.13 -0.94
C ASP A 30 32.91 -11.81 -2.16
N GLU A 31 33.46 -11.82 -3.37
CA GLU A 31 32.68 -11.66 -4.62
C GLU A 31 31.72 -12.84 -4.84
N VAL A 32 32.18 -14.09 -4.67
CA VAL A 32 31.32 -15.28 -4.81
C VAL A 32 30.15 -15.22 -3.82
N ARG A 33 30.40 -14.89 -2.55
CA ARG A 33 29.33 -14.74 -1.53
C ARG A 33 28.31 -13.65 -1.89
N SER A 34 28.75 -12.56 -2.51
CA SER A 34 27.85 -11.50 -3.02
C SER A 34 26.93 -12.04 -4.14
N LEU A 35 27.50 -12.81 -5.07
CA LEU A 35 26.74 -13.42 -6.16
C LEU A 35 25.72 -14.44 -5.66
N GLU A 36 26.07 -15.25 -4.66
CA GLU A 36 25.14 -16.19 -4.03
C GLU A 36 23.95 -15.48 -3.37
N SER A 37 24.20 -14.40 -2.64
CA SER A 37 23.14 -13.57 -2.06
C SER A 37 22.21 -13.02 -3.15
N ARG A 38 22.79 -12.60 -4.28
CA ARG A 38 22.03 -12.08 -5.42
C ARG A 38 21.20 -13.17 -6.10
N VAL A 39 21.72 -14.40 -6.22
CA VAL A 39 20.93 -15.53 -6.74
C VAL A 39 19.75 -15.82 -5.81
N ALA A 40 19.97 -15.87 -4.49
CA ALA A 40 18.89 -16.09 -3.54
C ALA A 40 17.79 -15.03 -3.63
N GLU A 41 18.17 -13.76 -3.82
CA GLU A 41 17.22 -12.66 -4.06
C GLU A 41 16.41 -12.86 -5.36
N LEU A 42 17.08 -13.17 -6.48
CA LEU A 42 16.42 -13.38 -7.76
C LEU A 42 15.52 -14.62 -7.75
N GLN A 43 15.88 -15.67 -7.02
CA GLN A 43 15.03 -16.85 -6.84
C GLN A 43 13.75 -16.47 -6.09
N MET A 44 13.86 -15.68 -5.02
CA MET A 44 12.71 -15.20 -4.26
C MET A 44 11.77 -14.34 -5.13
N GLN A 45 12.32 -13.46 -5.97
CA GLN A 45 11.53 -12.66 -6.91
C GLN A 45 10.81 -13.54 -7.94
N LEU A 46 11.48 -14.57 -8.47
CA LEU A 46 10.90 -15.50 -9.42
C LEU A 46 9.77 -16.33 -8.78
N ASP A 47 9.93 -16.77 -7.54
CA ASP A 47 8.91 -17.54 -6.82
C ASP A 47 7.64 -16.73 -6.55
N GLN A 48 7.77 -15.41 -6.38
CA GLN A 48 6.63 -14.49 -6.23
C GLN A 48 5.82 -14.31 -7.51
N LEU A 49 6.39 -14.61 -8.69
CA LEU A 49 5.79 -14.20 -9.95
C LEU A 49 4.53 -14.97 -10.35
N ALA A 50 4.18 -16.08 -9.71
CA ALA A 50 3.08 -16.99 -10.10
C ALA A 50 3.09 -17.43 -11.59
N VAL A 51 4.11 -17.05 -12.36
CA VAL A 51 4.38 -17.41 -13.76
C VAL A 51 5.48 -18.46 -13.73
N GLU A 52 5.18 -19.66 -14.24
CA GLU A 52 6.19 -20.71 -14.39
C GLU A 52 7.09 -20.43 -15.61
N ASP A 53 8.18 -19.65 -15.45
CA ASP A 53 9.26 -19.59 -16.43
C ASP A 53 10.34 -20.63 -16.09
N THR A 54 10.16 -21.84 -16.61
CA THR A 54 11.09 -22.96 -16.40
C THR A 54 12.50 -22.65 -16.92
N SER A 55 12.64 -21.76 -17.90
CA SER A 55 13.95 -21.37 -18.44
C SER A 55 14.74 -20.54 -17.44
N LEU A 56 14.10 -19.55 -16.80
CA LEU A 56 14.75 -18.72 -15.78
C LEU A 56 15.14 -19.55 -14.55
N ALA A 57 14.24 -20.41 -14.08
CA ALA A 57 14.52 -21.31 -12.96
C ALA A 57 15.73 -22.23 -13.26
N ASN A 58 15.79 -22.80 -14.46
CA ASN A 58 16.94 -23.63 -14.88
C ASN A 58 18.24 -22.81 -14.99
N ASN A 59 18.18 -21.58 -15.49
CA ASN A 59 19.35 -20.71 -15.59
C ASN A 59 19.91 -20.36 -14.20
N LEU A 60 19.02 -20.03 -13.25
CA LEU A 60 19.41 -19.71 -11.88
C LEU A 60 20.04 -20.91 -11.17
N ALA A 61 19.44 -22.10 -11.34
CA ALA A 61 20.00 -23.34 -10.81
C ALA A 61 21.38 -23.66 -11.40
N ALA A 62 21.57 -23.44 -12.72
CA ALA A 62 22.87 -23.63 -13.36
C ALA A 62 23.93 -22.65 -12.85
N ILE A 63 23.56 -21.39 -12.56
CA ILE A 63 24.47 -20.40 -11.96
C ILE A 63 24.86 -20.81 -10.53
N ASN A 64 23.91 -21.28 -9.71
CA ASN A 64 24.22 -21.79 -8.38
C ASN A 64 25.25 -22.93 -8.42
N THR A 65 25.07 -23.90 -9.31
CA THR A 65 26.05 -24.99 -9.48
C THR A 65 27.42 -24.47 -9.94
N ARG A 66 27.47 -23.40 -10.73
CA ARG A 66 28.75 -22.76 -11.12
C ARG A 66 29.41 -22.08 -9.91
N LEU A 67 28.65 -21.36 -9.09
CA LEU A 67 29.17 -20.70 -7.88
C LEU A 67 29.72 -21.72 -6.87
N GLU A 68 29.01 -22.82 -6.61
CA GLU A 68 29.49 -23.92 -5.75
C GLU A 68 30.82 -24.52 -6.27
N ALA A 69 31.03 -24.55 -7.58
CA ALA A 69 32.30 -25.01 -8.16
C ALA A 69 33.44 -24.00 -7.99
N LEU A 70 33.12 -22.69 -7.97
CA LEU A 70 34.08 -21.59 -7.80
C LEU A 70 34.59 -21.46 -6.37
N GLU A 71 33.77 -21.76 -5.36
CA GLU A 71 34.21 -21.81 -3.95
C GLU A 71 35.37 -22.81 -3.72
N ASN A 72 35.61 -23.71 -4.68
CA ASN A 72 36.64 -24.74 -4.61
C ASN A 72 37.88 -24.46 -5.50
N ASP A 73 37.97 -23.31 -6.18
CA ASP A 73 39.08 -22.98 -7.10
C ASP A 73 39.55 -21.51 -6.99
N ALA A 74 40.83 -21.29 -6.67
CA ALA A 74 41.36 -20.01 -6.19
C ALA A 74 41.75 -18.99 -7.30
N THR A 75 41.33 -19.18 -8.56
CA THR A 75 41.70 -18.26 -9.66
C THR A 75 40.64 -18.16 -10.74
N VAL A 76 39.58 -17.34 -10.55
CA VAL A 76 38.46 -17.35 -11.50
C VAL A 76 37.75 -16.01 -11.75
N ALA A 77 38.48 -14.89 -11.72
CA ALA A 77 37.93 -13.55 -11.98
C ALA A 77 37.15 -13.42 -13.30
N SER A 78 37.51 -14.17 -14.35
CA SER A 78 36.76 -14.17 -15.62
C SER A 78 35.40 -14.86 -15.51
N GLU A 79 35.29 -15.95 -14.74
CA GLU A 79 34.01 -16.63 -14.55
C GLU A 79 33.08 -15.82 -13.64
N ILE A 80 33.63 -15.14 -12.63
CA ILE A 80 32.88 -14.19 -11.79
C ILE A 80 32.25 -13.09 -12.67
N ALA A 81 33.04 -12.49 -13.56
CA ALA A 81 32.55 -11.46 -14.48
C ALA A 81 31.45 -11.99 -15.42
N GLU A 82 31.58 -13.22 -15.93
CA GLU A 82 30.54 -13.85 -16.73
C GLU A 82 29.25 -14.13 -15.94
N ILE A 83 29.36 -14.62 -14.71
CA ILE A 83 28.21 -14.88 -13.83
C ILE A 83 27.48 -13.58 -13.50
N GLN A 84 28.22 -12.51 -13.18
CA GLN A 84 27.66 -11.19 -12.92
C GLN A 84 26.82 -10.69 -14.10
N ILE A 85 27.33 -10.81 -15.34
CA ILE A 85 26.59 -10.43 -16.55
C ILE A 85 25.32 -11.27 -16.72
N LEU A 86 25.39 -12.57 -16.47
CA LEU A 86 24.21 -13.45 -16.55
C LEU A 86 23.16 -13.11 -15.50
N LEU A 87 23.57 -12.74 -14.29
CA LEU A 87 22.65 -12.32 -13.23
C LEU A 87 22.02 -10.95 -13.54
N ASP A 88 22.74 -10.05 -14.21
CA ASP A 88 22.18 -8.79 -14.70
C ASP A 88 21.09 -9.04 -15.76
N ASP A 89 21.34 -9.91 -16.75
CA ASP A 89 20.36 -10.29 -17.79
C ASP A 89 19.12 -10.98 -17.20
N ILE A 90 19.32 -11.89 -16.24
CA ILE A 90 18.24 -12.56 -15.53
C ILE A 90 17.41 -11.55 -14.72
N ALA A 91 18.06 -10.62 -14.02
CA ALA A 91 17.36 -9.59 -13.25
C ALA A 91 16.49 -8.72 -14.16
N GLU A 92 17.01 -8.30 -15.33
CA GLU A 92 16.23 -7.54 -16.32
C GLU A 92 15.02 -8.34 -16.82
N ARG A 93 15.20 -9.63 -17.09
CA ARG A 93 14.10 -10.50 -17.55
C ARG A 93 13.06 -10.77 -16.46
N ILE A 94 13.47 -10.97 -15.21
CA ILE A 94 12.55 -11.07 -14.06
C ILE A 94 11.77 -9.77 -13.92
N ALA A 95 12.42 -8.61 -14.00
CA ALA A 95 11.74 -7.32 -13.92
C ALA A 95 10.70 -7.15 -15.05
N ALA A 96 11.01 -7.58 -16.27
CA ALA A 96 10.08 -7.55 -17.40
C ALA A 96 8.88 -8.48 -17.19
N LEU A 97 9.10 -9.70 -16.67
CA LEU A 97 8.01 -10.63 -16.32
C LEU A 97 7.15 -10.09 -15.19
N THR A 98 7.75 -9.49 -14.16
CA THR A 98 7.04 -8.83 -13.06
C THR A 98 6.18 -7.70 -13.57
N ALA A 99 6.71 -6.85 -14.45
CA ALA A 99 5.91 -5.79 -15.05
C ALA A 99 4.73 -6.35 -15.85
N ALA A 100 4.92 -7.44 -16.61
CA ALA A 100 3.88 -8.09 -17.39
C ALA A 100 2.84 -8.87 -16.55
N ALA A 101 3.20 -9.29 -15.34
CA ALA A 101 2.33 -10.05 -14.44
C ALA A 101 1.50 -9.17 -13.49
N LYS A 102 1.76 -7.85 -13.44
CA LYS A 102 0.99 -6.92 -12.59
C LYS A 102 -0.43 -6.77 -13.12
N ASN A 103 -1.40 -6.88 -12.21
CA ASN A 103 -2.76 -6.43 -12.47
C ASN A 103 -2.80 -4.91 -12.41
N ILE A 104 -3.63 -4.30 -13.26
CA ILE A 104 -3.85 -2.86 -13.25
C ILE A 104 -5.28 -2.59 -12.80
N TYR A 105 -5.44 -1.78 -11.76
CA TYR A 105 -6.73 -1.33 -11.27
C TYR A 105 -6.89 0.16 -11.54
N ARG A 106 -8.01 0.53 -12.16
CA ARG A 106 -8.47 1.91 -12.25
C ARG A 106 -9.33 2.20 -11.04
N ILE A 107 -8.95 3.21 -10.28
CA ILE A 107 -9.70 3.73 -9.15
C ILE A 107 -10.29 5.09 -9.56
N THR A 108 -11.60 5.23 -9.45
CA THR A 108 -12.28 6.53 -9.61
C THR A 108 -12.81 6.96 -8.26
N LEU A 109 -12.40 8.14 -7.83
CA LEU A 109 -12.83 8.80 -6.60
C LEU A 109 -13.80 9.89 -6.96
N THR A 110 -14.99 9.90 -6.37
CA THR A 110 -15.98 10.96 -6.53
C THR A 110 -16.32 11.53 -5.17
N ASN A 111 -16.09 12.83 -5.00
CA ASN A 111 -16.50 13.54 -3.79
C ASN A 111 -18.01 13.79 -3.88
N LEU A 112 -18.77 13.14 -3.01
CA LEU A 112 -20.23 13.21 -2.96
C LEU A 112 -20.75 14.33 -2.03
N THR A 113 -19.84 15.07 -1.40
CA THR A 113 -20.20 16.17 -0.49
C THR A 113 -20.54 17.46 -1.26
N GLU A 114 -21.05 18.45 -0.54
CA GLU A 114 -21.38 19.78 -1.10
C GLU A 114 -20.31 20.84 -0.79
N ASN A 115 -19.93 21.01 0.47
CA ASN A 115 -18.91 22.00 0.87
C ASN A 115 -17.80 21.38 1.74
N GLN A 116 -17.43 20.14 1.42
CA GLN A 116 -16.32 19.43 2.06
C GLN A 116 -15.29 19.00 1.01
N PRO A 117 -14.24 19.81 0.77
CA PRO A 117 -13.11 19.36 -0.03
C PRO A 117 -12.49 18.11 0.60
N LEU A 118 -12.07 17.15 -0.23
CA LEU A 118 -11.35 15.97 0.23
C LEU A 118 -9.85 16.16 -0.04
N ALA A 119 -9.01 15.93 0.97
CA ALA A 119 -7.56 16.03 0.83
C ALA A 119 -7.00 14.94 -0.10
N PRO A 120 -5.75 15.06 -0.59
CA PRO A 120 -5.11 13.97 -1.33
C PRO A 120 -5.22 12.63 -0.59
N ALA A 121 -5.75 11.62 -1.27
CA ALA A 121 -5.99 10.31 -0.68
C ALA A 121 -4.71 9.46 -0.65
N ALA A 122 -4.52 8.68 0.42
CA ALA A 122 -3.62 7.53 0.39
C ALA A 122 -4.35 6.36 -0.29
N VAL A 123 -3.71 5.72 -1.27
CA VAL A 123 -4.26 4.57 -2.00
C VAL A 123 -3.25 3.42 -1.96
N LEU A 124 -3.66 2.31 -1.34
CA LEU A 124 -2.77 1.21 -0.97
C LEU A 124 -3.30 -0.14 -1.48
N LEU A 125 -2.45 -0.92 -2.13
CA LEU A 125 -2.64 -2.35 -2.36
C LEU A 125 -1.79 -3.12 -1.35
N HIS A 126 -2.39 -4.06 -0.64
CA HIS A 126 -1.72 -4.83 0.41
C HIS A 126 -2.33 -6.24 0.57
N GLY A 127 -1.64 -7.11 1.32
CA GLY A 127 -2.15 -8.41 1.78
C GLY A 127 -2.94 -8.30 3.09
N ALA A 128 -3.32 -9.43 3.67
CA ALA A 128 -4.19 -9.50 4.86
C ALA A 128 -3.55 -9.00 6.17
N ASP A 129 -2.25 -8.75 6.18
CA ASP A 129 -1.46 -8.35 7.35
C ASP A 129 -1.44 -6.83 7.60
N TYR A 130 -2.03 -6.04 6.71
CA TYR A 130 -2.16 -4.59 6.85
C TYR A 130 -3.62 -4.15 7.01
N SER A 131 -3.82 -3.21 7.94
CA SER A 131 -5.08 -2.48 8.16
C SER A 131 -4.69 -1.06 8.55
N ALA A 132 -5.25 -0.05 7.88
CA ALA A 132 -4.89 1.35 8.17
C ALA A 132 -5.55 1.88 9.45
N TRP A 133 -6.71 1.34 9.85
CA TRP A 133 -7.38 1.68 11.11
C TRP A 133 -8.34 0.59 11.56
N ASN A 134 -8.64 0.54 12.85
CA ASN A 134 -9.73 -0.28 13.39
C ASN A 134 -10.64 0.60 14.26
N ILE A 135 -11.96 0.43 14.14
CA ILE A 135 -12.92 1.14 15.00
C ILE A 135 -12.69 0.72 16.46
N GLY A 136 -12.61 1.70 17.35
CA GLY A 136 -12.36 1.49 18.77
C GLY A 136 -10.88 1.37 19.15
N GLU A 137 -9.97 1.48 18.19
CA GLU A 137 -8.52 1.56 18.43
C GLU A 137 -8.02 2.99 18.17
N ALA A 138 -6.91 3.36 18.82
CA ALA A 138 -6.28 4.65 18.61
C ALA A 138 -5.77 4.79 17.16
N ALA A 139 -5.90 5.99 16.58
CA ALA A 139 -5.29 6.31 15.29
C ALA A 139 -3.76 6.16 15.35
N THR A 140 -3.17 5.66 14.26
CA THR A 140 -1.71 5.69 14.06
C THR A 140 -1.22 7.13 13.89
N ASP A 141 0.08 7.37 14.04
CA ASP A 141 0.65 8.70 13.84
C ASP A 141 0.41 9.19 12.41
N GLY A 142 0.48 8.29 11.42
CA GLY A 142 0.18 8.60 10.04
C GLY A 142 -1.30 8.90 9.79
N LEU A 143 -2.22 8.16 10.40
CA LEU A 143 -3.65 8.43 10.27
C LEU A 143 -4.04 9.77 10.90
N GLU A 144 -3.48 10.10 12.07
CA GLU A 144 -3.61 11.41 12.72
C GLU A 144 -3.12 12.53 11.79
N THR A 145 -1.89 12.39 11.26
CA THR A 145 -1.31 13.35 10.31
C THR A 145 -2.23 13.54 9.10
N LEU A 146 -2.74 12.46 8.51
CA LEU A 146 -3.67 12.58 7.38
C LEU A 146 -4.97 13.26 7.79
N ALA A 147 -5.56 12.86 8.91
CA ALA A 147 -6.87 13.33 9.34
C ALA A 147 -6.89 14.81 9.74
N GLU A 148 -5.76 15.35 10.22
CA GLU A 148 -5.68 16.76 10.69
C GLU A 148 -5.00 17.70 9.68
N SER A 149 -4.10 17.19 8.82
CA SER A 149 -3.37 18.04 7.86
C SER A 149 -3.71 17.76 6.40
N GLY A 150 -4.35 16.62 6.11
CA GLY A 150 -4.58 16.14 4.75
C GLY A 150 -3.34 15.57 4.06
N ASP A 151 -2.22 15.35 4.77
CA ASP A 151 -1.01 14.74 4.20
C ASP A 151 -1.03 13.20 4.30
N PRO A 152 -1.08 12.47 3.18
CA PRO A 152 -1.10 11.01 3.18
C PRO A 152 0.28 10.35 3.31
N THR A 153 1.36 11.14 3.38
CA THR A 153 2.74 10.63 3.28
C THR A 153 3.07 9.63 4.39
N GLU A 154 2.69 9.94 5.64
CA GLU A 154 2.97 9.07 6.78
C GLU A 154 2.15 7.78 6.72
N VAL A 155 0.86 7.82 6.34
CA VAL A 155 0.03 6.61 6.13
C VAL A 155 0.67 5.68 5.08
N ILE A 156 1.16 6.26 3.98
CA ILE A 156 1.85 5.50 2.93
C ILE A 156 3.15 4.88 3.45
N ALA A 157 3.91 5.59 4.28
CA ALA A 157 5.16 5.09 4.85
C ALA A 157 4.93 3.99 5.90
N GLU A 158 3.86 4.07 6.69
CA GLU A 158 3.46 3.04 7.66
C GLU A 158 3.07 1.72 6.98
N ALA A 159 2.56 1.78 5.75
CA ALA A 159 2.25 0.63 4.92
C ALA A 159 3.51 -0.03 4.30
N SER A 160 4.50 -0.34 5.14
CA SER A 160 5.84 -0.82 4.73
C SER A 160 5.84 -2.13 3.93
N ASN A 161 4.80 -2.95 4.09
CA ASN A 161 4.56 -4.21 3.39
C ASN A 161 3.54 -4.07 2.24
N ALA A 162 3.13 -2.85 1.88
CA ALA A 162 2.22 -2.64 0.76
C ALA A 162 2.84 -3.12 -0.56
N ILE A 163 2.03 -3.81 -1.35
CA ILE A 163 2.36 -4.24 -2.72
C ILE A 163 2.54 -3.01 -3.62
N SER A 164 1.71 -2.00 -3.40
CA SER A 164 1.80 -0.71 -4.07
C SER A 164 1.13 0.36 -3.21
N ALA A 165 1.71 1.54 -3.14
CA ALA A 165 1.17 2.66 -2.38
C ALA A 165 1.41 3.95 -3.15
N LYS A 166 0.44 4.86 -3.14
CA LYS A 166 0.60 6.19 -3.72
C LYS A 166 -0.43 7.19 -3.20
N SER A 167 -0.11 8.47 -3.37
CA SER A 167 -1.05 9.57 -3.16
C SER A 167 -1.91 9.81 -4.41
N SER A 168 -3.10 10.36 -4.22
CA SER A 168 -3.91 10.93 -5.30
C SER A 168 -3.45 12.33 -5.74
N GLU A 169 -2.46 12.90 -5.04
CA GLU A 169 -1.75 14.17 -5.28
C GLU A 169 -2.57 15.46 -5.21
N ALA A 170 -3.86 15.40 -5.56
CA ALA A 170 -4.74 16.56 -5.64
C ALA A 170 -5.86 16.51 -4.60
N VAL A 171 -6.21 17.70 -4.09
CA VAL A 171 -7.47 17.92 -3.38
C VAL A 171 -8.63 17.67 -4.36
N LEU A 172 -9.61 16.90 -3.92
CA LEU A 172 -10.82 16.60 -4.68
C LEU A 172 -11.96 17.51 -4.22
N ALA A 173 -12.30 18.50 -5.06
CA ALA A 173 -13.36 19.46 -4.76
C ALA A 173 -14.74 18.77 -4.68
N PRO A 174 -15.71 19.37 -3.97
CA PRO A 174 -17.06 18.83 -3.89
C PRO A 174 -17.71 18.61 -5.26
N GLY A 175 -18.34 17.45 -5.46
CA GLY A 175 -18.97 17.04 -6.72
C GLY A 175 -18.01 16.56 -7.82
N ASP A 176 -16.71 16.79 -7.68
CA ASP A 176 -15.72 16.41 -8.68
C ASP A 176 -15.33 14.93 -8.59
N SER A 177 -14.70 14.44 -9.67
CA SER A 177 -14.13 13.10 -9.73
C SER A 177 -12.68 13.12 -10.19
N LEU A 178 -11.89 12.20 -9.64
CA LEU A 178 -10.50 11.94 -9.95
C LEU A 178 -10.33 10.48 -10.34
N VAL A 179 -9.50 10.21 -11.35
CA VAL A 179 -9.16 8.85 -11.79
C VAL A 179 -7.66 8.62 -11.61
N LEU A 180 -7.30 7.47 -11.05
CA LEU A 180 -5.92 7.05 -10.87
C LEU A 180 -5.77 5.54 -11.11
N ASN A 181 -4.61 5.12 -11.62
CA ASN A 181 -4.31 3.70 -11.81
C ASN A 181 -3.32 3.22 -10.75
N ILE A 182 -3.59 2.09 -10.11
CA ILE A 182 -2.67 1.41 -9.20
C ILE A 182 -2.44 -0.01 -9.72
N SER A 183 -1.22 -0.52 -9.55
CA SER A 183 -0.86 -1.83 -10.09
C SER A 183 -0.10 -2.65 -9.06
N GLY A 184 -0.34 -3.95 -9.05
CA GLY A 184 0.25 -4.87 -8.10
C GLY A 184 0.17 -6.29 -8.60
N LEU A 185 1.05 -7.16 -8.12
CA LEU A 185 0.95 -8.59 -8.39
C LEU A 185 -0.35 -9.13 -7.76
N TRP A 186 -0.96 -10.11 -8.44
CA TRP A 186 -2.12 -10.80 -7.87
C TRP A 186 -1.70 -11.61 -6.64
N GLN A 187 -2.52 -11.54 -5.59
CA GLN A 187 -2.43 -12.37 -4.40
C GLN A 187 -3.84 -12.80 -3.98
N GLU A 188 -3.97 -13.93 -3.28
CA GLU A 188 -5.27 -14.46 -2.85
C GLU A 188 -6.01 -13.50 -1.89
N ASP A 189 -5.25 -12.78 -1.09
CA ASP A 189 -5.68 -11.81 -0.07
C ASP A 189 -5.48 -10.34 -0.50
N LEU A 190 -5.21 -10.10 -1.80
CA LEU A 190 -5.03 -8.76 -2.34
C LEU A 190 -6.22 -7.86 -2.01
N SER A 191 -5.95 -6.77 -1.31
CA SER A 191 -6.94 -5.81 -0.83
C SER A 191 -6.53 -4.38 -1.15
N LEU A 192 -7.54 -3.50 -1.26
CA LEU A 192 -7.40 -2.06 -1.43
C LEU A 192 -7.79 -1.35 -0.14
N THR A 193 -6.91 -0.49 0.34
CA THR A 193 -7.22 0.50 1.37
C THR A 193 -7.08 1.90 0.80
N LEU A 194 -8.06 2.75 1.11
CA LEU A 194 -8.10 4.14 0.68
C LEU A 194 -8.58 5.03 1.82
N VAL A 195 -7.91 6.15 2.05
CA VAL A 195 -8.28 7.12 3.08
C VAL A 195 -7.98 8.55 2.63
N SER A 196 -8.88 9.49 2.96
CA SER A 196 -8.80 10.91 2.61
C SER A 196 -9.52 11.76 3.66
N MET A 197 -8.89 12.86 4.09
CA MET A 197 -9.47 13.80 5.06
C MET A 197 -10.62 14.62 4.46
N LEU A 198 -11.65 14.90 5.25
CA LEU A 198 -12.61 15.96 4.97
C LEU A 198 -12.05 17.29 5.48
N VAL A 199 -11.68 18.19 4.57
CA VAL A 199 -10.82 19.34 4.89
C VAL A 199 -11.49 20.38 5.79
N ASN A 200 -12.83 20.55 5.72
CA ASN A 200 -13.55 21.45 6.63
C ASN A 200 -14.01 20.71 7.90
N THR A 201 -13.10 19.95 8.50
CA THR A 201 -13.23 19.28 9.81
C THR A 201 -11.88 19.31 10.53
N ASN A 202 -11.87 19.04 11.83
CA ASN A 202 -10.64 18.94 12.63
C ASN A 202 -9.89 17.63 12.34
N ASP A 203 -10.56 16.48 12.43
CA ASP A 203 -9.91 15.16 12.26
C ASP A 203 -10.80 14.10 11.58
N ALA A 204 -11.74 14.53 10.73
CA ALA A 204 -12.61 13.59 10.02
C ALA A 204 -11.94 13.06 8.74
N PHE A 205 -12.15 11.78 8.46
CA PHE A 205 -11.71 11.16 7.21
C PHE A 205 -12.76 10.23 6.61
N ALA A 206 -12.79 10.13 5.29
CA ALA A 206 -13.55 9.12 4.57
C ALA A 206 -12.59 8.05 4.05
N GLY A 207 -13.00 6.79 4.15
CA GLY A 207 -12.14 5.71 3.68
C GLY A 207 -12.82 4.36 3.54
N ALA A 208 -12.13 3.49 2.82
CA ALA A 208 -12.43 2.08 2.75
C ALA A 208 -11.20 1.30 3.21
N ASN A 209 -11.38 0.39 4.15
CA ASN A 209 -10.31 -0.43 4.69
C ASN A 209 -10.46 -1.87 4.19
N THR A 210 -9.39 -2.44 3.65
CA THR A 210 -9.29 -3.86 3.26
C THR A 210 -10.42 -4.31 2.30
N LEU A 211 -10.67 -3.54 1.23
CA LEU A 211 -11.58 -3.94 0.16
C LEU A 211 -10.93 -5.05 -0.68
N ALA A 212 -11.42 -6.28 -0.55
CA ALA A 212 -10.89 -7.43 -1.29
C ALA A 212 -10.98 -7.21 -2.81
N LEU A 213 -9.85 -7.35 -3.52
CA LEU A 213 -9.76 -7.26 -4.97
C LEU A 213 -9.52 -8.61 -5.65
N SER A 214 -9.13 -9.64 -4.89
CA SER A 214 -8.73 -10.94 -5.43
C SER A 214 -9.82 -11.65 -6.24
N HIS A 215 -11.09 -11.34 -5.98
CA HIS A 215 -12.24 -11.88 -6.70
C HIS A 215 -12.56 -11.14 -8.01
N LEU A 216 -11.98 -9.96 -8.24
CA LEU A 216 -12.30 -9.10 -9.37
C LEU A 216 -11.60 -9.61 -10.65
N ARG A 217 -12.39 -9.95 -11.67
CA ARG A 217 -11.87 -10.40 -12.97
C ARG A 217 -11.57 -9.22 -13.87
N VAL A 218 -10.75 -9.46 -14.89
CA VAL A 218 -10.43 -8.45 -15.91
C VAL A 218 -11.71 -7.94 -16.58
N GLY A 219 -11.89 -6.62 -16.59
CA GLY A 219 -13.07 -5.93 -17.11
C GLY A 219 -14.23 -5.82 -16.11
N GLU A 220 -14.16 -6.44 -14.94
CA GLU A 220 -15.15 -6.26 -13.89
C GLU A 220 -14.87 -5.02 -13.05
N GLN A 221 -15.95 -4.48 -12.49
CA GLN A 221 -15.89 -3.32 -11.61
C GLN A 221 -16.92 -3.43 -10.48
N PHE A 222 -16.64 -2.77 -9.37
CA PHE A 222 -17.60 -2.54 -8.30
C PHE A 222 -17.52 -1.10 -7.80
N SER A 223 -18.56 -0.69 -7.07
CA SER A 223 -18.62 0.61 -6.41
C SER A 223 -18.73 0.41 -4.90
N TYR A 224 -18.06 1.28 -4.14
CA TYR A 224 -18.14 1.35 -2.69
C TYR A 224 -18.38 2.80 -2.28
N ILE A 225 -19.26 3.03 -1.31
CA ILE A 225 -19.48 4.35 -0.71
C ILE A 225 -18.80 4.31 0.65
N ALA A 226 -17.73 5.09 0.79
CA ALA A 226 -16.89 5.13 1.97
C ALA A 226 -17.61 5.83 3.12
N PRO A 227 -17.71 5.18 4.30
CA PRO A 227 -18.14 5.85 5.51
C PRO A 227 -17.18 6.96 5.93
N ILE A 228 -17.66 7.81 6.82
CA ILE A 228 -16.88 8.89 7.42
C ILE A 228 -16.60 8.51 8.87
N TYR A 229 -15.33 8.66 9.22
CA TYR A 229 -14.76 8.35 10.51
C TYR A 229 -14.22 9.62 11.15
N ASP A 230 -14.14 9.55 12.46
CA ASP A 230 -13.50 10.51 13.35
C ASP A 230 -12.24 9.81 13.86
N ALA A 231 -11.07 10.43 13.68
CA ALA A 231 -9.80 9.84 14.11
C ALA A 231 -9.69 9.73 15.64
N GLY A 232 -10.47 10.52 16.35
CA GLY A 232 -10.48 10.61 17.80
C GLY A 232 -9.22 11.26 18.33
N THR A 233 -8.57 12.14 17.59
CA THR A 233 -7.33 12.79 18.02
C THR A 233 -7.63 14.19 18.53
N GLU A 234 -8.57 14.90 17.92
CA GLU A 234 -8.99 16.24 18.32
C GLU A 234 -10.47 16.29 18.68
N ARG A 235 -10.82 17.20 19.59
CA ARG A 235 -12.22 17.43 19.92
C ARG A 235 -12.97 18.13 18.77
N ASN A 236 -14.08 17.54 18.36
CA ASN A 236 -15.10 18.16 17.49
C ASN A 236 -15.69 19.43 18.14
N THR A 237 -15.07 20.56 17.84
CA THR A 237 -15.46 21.89 18.30
C THR A 237 -15.98 22.77 17.16
N GLU A 238 -15.72 22.34 15.91
CA GLU A 238 -16.14 23.00 14.69
C GLU A 238 -15.83 24.51 14.64
N THR A 239 -14.81 24.99 15.36
CA THR A 239 -14.48 26.42 15.41
C THR A 239 -13.53 26.80 14.27
N ALA A 240 -13.41 28.11 13.99
CA ALA A 240 -12.46 28.58 13.00
C ALA A 240 -11.00 28.27 13.38
N GLU A 241 -10.70 28.12 14.68
CA GLU A 241 -9.34 27.81 15.16
C GLU A 241 -8.94 26.36 14.93
N THR A 242 -9.92 25.44 14.94
CA THR A 242 -9.72 23.98 14.88
C THR A 242 -10.06 23.37 13.52
N ILE A 243 -10.58 24.16 12.57
CA ILE A 243 -10.84 23.70 11.21
C ILE A 243 -9.78 24.27 10.27
N PRO A 244 -8.81 23.47 9.80
CA PRO A 244 -7.76 23.93 8.88
C PRO A 244 -8.32 24.38 7.53
N GLY A 245 -9.41 23.75 7.06
CA GLY A 245 -10.01 24.00 5.76
C GLY A 245 -10.50 25.43 5.53
N PRO A 246 -10.83 25.77 4.27
CA PRO A 246 -11.20 27.13 3.87
C PRO A 246 -12.39 27.73 4.66
N ALA A 247 -13.21 26.90 5.31
CA ALA A 247 -14.28 27.37 6.18
C ALA A 247 -13.77 28.01 7.48
N GLY A 248 -12.71 27.47 8.08
CA GLY A 248 -12.13 27.94 9.34
C GLY A 248 -10.81 28.69 9.17
N GLY A 249 -9.90 28.15 8.36
CA GLY A 249 -8.54 28.66 8.20
C GLY A 249 -7.67 28.49 9.46
N GLY A 250 -8.04 27.53 10.30
CA GLY A 250 -7.44 27.22 11.60
C GLY A 250 -6.16 26.40 11.52
N GLU A 251 -5.80 25.81 12.66
CA GLU A 251 -4.63 24.94 12.78
C GLU A 251 -4.83 23.64 11.99
N GLY A 252 -3.74 23.10 11.46
CA GLY A 252 -3.68 21.71 10.96
C GLY A 252 -3.23 20.77 12.08
N LEU A 253 -2.40 19.80 11.73
CA LEU A 253 -1.84 18.81 12.67
C LEU A 253 -1.40 19.39 14.02
N ASN A 254 -2.00 18.88 15.10
CA ASN A 254 -1.61 19.12 16.48
C ASN A 254 -1.42 17.80 17.22
N ARG A 255 -0.16 17.46 17.53
CA ARG A 255 0.20 16.20 18.20
C ARG A 255 -0.35 16.07 19.64
N ILE A 256 -0.99 17.11 20.20
CA ILE A 256 -1.69 17.01 21.48
C ILE A 256 -3.08 16.42 21.23
N ARG A 257 -3.23 15.12 21.49
CA ARG A 257 -4.55 14.48 21.45
C ARG A 257 -5.42 14.92 22.62
N ASP A 258 -6.47 15.68 22.35
CA ASP A 258 -7.37 16.25 23.35
C ASP A 258 -8.81 15.73 23.28
N ASP A 259 -9.07 14.77 22.38
CA ASP A 259 -10.35 14.09 22.31
C ASP A 259 -10.66 13.24 23.56
N VAL A 260 -11.93 12.96 23.78
CA VAL A 260 -12.49 12.25 24.93
C VAL A 260 -12.09 10.79 24.97
N ALA A 261 -12.06 10.10 23.82
CA ALA A 261 -11.95 8.65 23.75
C ALA A 261 -10.61 8.16 23.17
N ASN A 262 -9.95 8.96 22.33
CA ASN A 262 -8.68 8.60 21.69
C ASN A 262 -8.75 7.28 20.91
N GLN A 263 -9.81 7.14 20.12
CA GLN A 263 -10.11 5.97 19.32
C GLN A 263 -10.87 6.37 18.06
N VAL A 264 -10.59 5.66 16.97
CA VAL A 264 -11.31 5.86 15.71
C VAL A 264 -12.77 5.44 15.89
N THR A 265 -13.70 6.31 15.50
CA THR A 265 -15.13 6.02 15.54
C THR A 265 -15.83 6.41 14.24
N MET A 266 -17.10 6.04 14.10
CA MET A 266 -17.93 6.57 13.02
C MET A 266 -18.26 8.03 13.34
N HIS A 267 -18.00 8.94 12.41
CA HIS A 267 -18.19 10.37 12.67
C HIS A 267 -19.68 10.68 12.89
N PRO A 268 -20.04 11.45 13.93
CA PRO A 268 -21.44 11.77 14.24
C PRO A 268 -22.06 12.86 13.34
N GLY A 269 -21.38 13.29 12.27
CA GLY A 269 -21.66 14.55 11.57
C GLY A 269 -21.11 15.78 12.30
N VAL A 270 -21.33 16.97 11.72
CA VAL A 270 -20.85 18.26 12.26
C VAL A 270 -21.99 19.08 12.85
N VAL A 271 -21.70 19.88 13.89
CA VAL A 271 -22.64 20.86 14.44
C VAL A 271 -22.35 22.25 13.89
N SER A 272 -23.31 22.83 13.19
CA SER A 272 -23.17 24.09 12.45
C SER A 272 -23.80 25.29 13.17
N GLN A 273 -23.52 26.51 12.67
CA GLN A 273 -24.22 27.73 13.11
C GLN A 273 -25.74 27.61 12.95
N ASP A 274 -26.19 26.92 11.89
CA ASP A 274 -27.60 26.70 11.61
C ASP A 274 -28.27 25.72 12.60
N ASP A 275 -27.49 24.94 13.35
CA ASP A 275 -27.98 24.12 14.49
C ASP A 275 -28.11 24.93 15.79
N GLY A 276 -27.80 26.22 15.75
CA GLY A 276 -27.75 27.10 16.91
C GLY A 276 -26.39 27.13 17.61
N TYR A 277 -25.36 26.50 17.05
CA TYR A 277 -24.01 26.58 17.59
C TYR A 277 -23.26 27.79 17.05
N ALA A 278 -23.46 28.95 17.68
CA ALA A 278 -22.98 30.24 17.20
C ALA A 278 -21.44 30.38 17.08
N GLN A 279 -20.65 29.46 17.67
CA GLN A 279 -19.19 29.47 17.57
C GLN A 279 -18.65 28.61 16.42
N SER A 280 -19.51 27.81 15.79
CA SER A 280 -19.12 26.97 14.66
C SER A 280 -18.69 27.86 13.49
N ALA A 281 -17.59 27.51 12.82
CA ALA A 281 -17.20 28.09 11.54
C ALA A 281 -18.01 27.49 10.37
N LEU A 282 -18.77 26.43 10.63
CA LEU A 282 -19.52 25.70 9.63
C LEU A 282 -20.98 26.19 9.55
N ASP A 283 -21.55 26.06 8.37
CA ASP A 283 -22.98 26.23 8.08
C ASP A 283 -23.59 24.89 7.59
N SER A 284 -24.88 24.90 7.26
CA SER A 284 -25.59 23.72 6.77
C SER A 284 -25.01 23.09 5.51
N SER A 285 -24.27 23.82 4.67
CA SER A 285 -23.64 23.27 3.45
C SER A 285 -22.45 22.35 3.73
N HIS A 286 -21.85 22.47 4.92
CA HIS A 286 -20.72 21.66 5.36
C HIS A 286 -21.14 20.32 5.98
N ARG A 287 -22.45 20.12 6.16
CA ARG A 287 -22.97 18.89 6.74
C ARG A 287 -22.72 17.71 5.81
N PHE A 288 -22.52 16.57 6.44
CA PHE A 288 -22.44 15.29 5.78
C PHE A 288 -23.16 14.25 6.64
N ASP A 289 -23.85 13.34 5.95
CA ASP A 289 -24.22 12.05 6.52
C ASP A 289 -23.08 11.06 6.24
N GLN A 290 -23.32 9.78 6.51
CA GLN A 290 -22.39 8.73 6.07
C GLN A 290 -22.33 8.66 4.53
N GLY A 291 -21.13 8.64 3.96
CA GLY A 291 -20.93 8.45 2.51
C GLY A 291 -20.34 9.64 1.74
N ALA A 292 -19.26 10.26 2.22
CA ALA A 292 -18.63 11.41 1.55
C ALA A 292 -17.90 11.06 0.25
N LEU A 293 -17.41 9.84 0.11
CA LEU A 293 -16.55 9.45 -1.00
C LEU A 293 -17.07 8.18 -1.67
N LYS A 294 -17.34 8.26 -2.98
CA LYS A 294 -17.61 7.08 -3.81
C LYS A 294 -16.31 6.62 -4.47
N ILE A 295 -16.06 5.32 -4.36
CA ILE A 295 -14.90 4.63 -4.91
C ILE A 295 -15.40 3.62 -5.93
N ASP A 296 -15.10 3.84 -7.21
CA ASP A 296 -15.26 2.81 -8.23
C ASP A 296 -13.91 2.15 -8.51
N VAL A 297 -13.90 0.82 -8.46
CA VAL A 297 -12.71 0.01 -8.72
C VAL A 297 -12.99 -0.87 -9.92
N ALA A 298 -12.17 -0.77 -10.95
CA ALA A 298 -12.22 -1.62 -12.13
C ALA A 298 -10.87 -2.30 -12.35
N ARG A 299 -10.87 -3.62 -12.56
CA ARG A 299 -9.67 -4.32 -13.00
C ARG A 299 -9.53 -4.21 -14.51
N MET A 300 -8.45 -3.60 -14.95
CA MET A 300 -8.16 -3.35 -16.36
C MET A 300 -7.37 -4.50 -16.99
N GLU A 301 -6.45 -5.10 -16.23
CA GLU A 301 -5.53 -6.18 -16.61
C GLU A 301 -5.36 -7.17 -15.44
#